data_AF-A0A075KFW9-F1
#
_entry.id   AF-A0A075KFW9-F1
#
_cell.length_a   1.000
_cell.length_b   1.000
_cell.length_c   1.000
_cell.angle_alpha   90.00
_cell.angle_beta   90.00
_cell.angle_gamma   90.00
#
_symmetry.space_group_name_H-M   'P 1'
#
loop_
_entity.id
_entity.type
_entity.pdbx_description
1 polymer ?
#
loop_
_entity_poly.entity_id
_entity_poly.type
_entity_poly.pdbx_seq_one_letter_code
_entity_poly.pdbx_strand_id
1 'polypeptide(L)' 'MQQNSLTQKERAYLKDALELENLCIAKYSVYADQCADHELKNMMFSITKNKRHNANMIKQELGNSEFLYQ' A
#
# COMPACT_ATOMS: atom_id res chain seq x y z
N MET A 1 -1.20 -17.51 23.73
CA MET A 1 -1.53 -16.59 22.63
C MET A 1 -0.23 -16.38 21.86
N GLN A 2 -0.11 -16.88 20.63
CA GLN A 2 1.13 -16.74 19.86
C GLN A 2 1.28 -15.27 19.43
N GLN A 3 2.30 -14.59 19.94
CA GLN A 3 2.72 -13.27 19.45
C GLN A 3 3.31 -13.46 18.06
N ASN A 4 2.51 -13.18 17.01
CA ASN A 4 2.94 -13.25 15.62
C ASN A 4 3.95 -12.13 15.33
N SER A 5 5.22 -12.39 15.63
CA SER A 5 6.33 -11.63 15.08
C SER A 5 6.52 -12.04 13.62
N LEU A 6 6.46 -11.08 12.70
CA LEU A 6 6.70 -11.33 11.29
C LEU A 6 8.13 -11.84 11.08
N THR A 7 8.26 -12.98 10.40
CA THR A 7 9.56 -13.51 9.97
C THR A 7 10.22 -12.56 8.98
N GLN A 8 11.55 -12.68 8.81
CA GLN A 8 12.30 -11.84 7.86
C GLN A 8 11.76 -11.95 6.43
N LYS A 9 11.29 -13.14 6.03
CA LYS A 9 10.68 -13.39 4.73
C LYS A 9 9.33 -12.68 4.57
N GLU A 10 8.47 -12.75 5.59
CA GLU A 10 7.18 -12.04 5.58
C GLU A 10 7.37 -10.53 5.56
N ARG A 11 8.35 -9.99 6.29
CA ARG A 11 8.72 -8.57 6.22
C ARG A 11 9.19 -8.16 4.82
N ALA A 12 9.98 -9.00 4.15
CA ALA A 12 10.41 -8.72 2.78
C ALA A 12 9.20 -8.65 1.84
N TYR A 13 8.30 -9.65 1.90
CA TYR A 13 7.07 -9.63 1.09
C TYR A 13 6.17 -8.42 1.36
N LEU A 14 6.05 -8.00 2.62
CA LEU A 14 5.26 -6.82 2.99
C LEU A 14 5.92 -5.53 2.49
N LYS A 15 7.25 -5.43 2.53
CA LYS A 15 7.98 -4.29 1.94
C LYS A 15 7.78 -4.24 0.43
N ASP A 16 7.91 -5.37 -0.26
CA ASP A 16 7.67 -5.45 -1.71
C ASP A 16 6.22 -5.08 -2.05
N ALA A 17 5.25 -5.60 -1.28
CA ALA A 17 3.84 -5.26 -1.44
C ALA A 17 3.60 -3.76 -1.22
N LEU A 18 4.24 -3.16 -0.21
CA LEU A 18 4.14 -1.73 0.06
C LEU A 18 4.69 -0.89 -1.11
N GLU A 19 5.82 -1.28 -1.68
CA GLU A 19 6.41 -0.61 -2.84
C GLU A 19 5.49 -0.71 -4.07
N LEU A 20 4.90 -1.88 -4.32
CA LEU A 20 3.95 -2.10 -5.42
C LEU A 20 2.68 -1.24 -5.26
N GLU A 21 2.16 -1.14 -4.04
CA GLU A 21 0.99 -0.30 -3.74
C GLU A 21 1.31 1.19 -3.96
N ASN A 22 2.48 1.66 -3.51
CA ASN A 22 2.94 3.03 -3.75
C ASN A 22 3.16 3.31 -5.25
N LEU A 23 3.72 2.35 -6.00
CA LEU A 23 3.89 2.46 -7.45
C LEU A 23 2.55 2.56 -8.16
N CYS A 24 1.56 1.75 -7.76
CA CYS A 24 0.20 1.87 -8.27
C CYS A 24 -0.38 3.26 -8.01
N ILE A 25 -0.30 3.75 -6.77
CA ILE A 25 -0.79 5.10 -6.41
C ILE A 25 -0.18 6.18 -7.30
N ALA A 26 1.13 6.13 -7.50
CA ALA A 26 1.83 7.09 -8.36
C ALA A 26 1.34 7.02 -9.81
N LYS A 27 1.26 5.81 -10.39
CA LYS A 27 0.78 5.60 -11.76
C LYS A 27 -0.65 6.08 -11.95
N TYR A 28 -1.57 5.68 -11.07
CA TYR A 28 -2.97 6.07 -11.19
C TYR A 28 -3.18 7.57 -10.97
N SER A 29 -2.37 8.21 -10.12
CA SER A 29 -2.42 9.67 -9.95
C SER A 29 -1.98 10.39 -11.23
N VAL A 30 -0.85 9.96 -11.83
CA VAL A 30 -0.35 10.52 -13.09
C VAL A 30 -1.35 10.33 -14.24
N TYR A 31 -1.93 9.13 -14.37
CA TYR A 31 -2.92 8.86 -15.41
C TYR A 31 -4.24 9.60 -15.16
N ALA A 32 -4.67 9.76 -13.91
CA ALA A 32 -5.87 10.54 -13.57
C ALA A 32 -5.71 12.04 -13.89
N ASP A 33 -4.49 12.57 -13.81
CA ASP A 33 -4.18 13.95 -14.18
C ASP A 33 -4.14 14.16 -15.69
N GLN A 34 -3.69 13.15 -16.45
CA GLN A 34 -3.64 13.19 -17.92
C GLN A 34 -4.98 12.84 -18.58
N CYS A 35 -5.90 12.24 -17.83
CA CYS A 35 -7.18 11.79 -18.35
C CYS A 35 -8.20 12.94 -18.38
N ALA A 36 -8.74 13.23 -19.57
CA ALA A 36 -9.83 14.18 -19.77
C ALA A 36 -11.21 13.60 -19.40
N ASP A 37 -11.35 12.27 -19.46
CA ASP A 37 -12.59 11.57 -19.12
C ASP A 37 -12.84 11.58 -17.61
N HIS A 38 -13.97 12.15 -17.20
CA HIS A 38 -14.36 12.30 -15.80
C HIS A 38 -14.69 10.96 -15.12
N GLU A 39 -15.29 10.00 -15.84
CA GLU A 39 -15.66 8.70 -15.28
C GLU A 39 -14.41 7.86 -15.02
N LEU A 40 -13.49 7.85 -16.00
CA LEU A 40 -12.20 7.19 -15.85
C LEU A 40 -11.37 7.82 -14.72
N LYS A 41 -11.38 9.15 -14.60
CA LYS A 41 -10.73 9.87 -13.50
C LYS A 41 -11.31 9.48 -12.13
N ASN A 42 -12.64 9.41 -12.01
CA ASN A 42 -13.30 8.99 -10.77
C ASN A 42 -12.97 7.53 -10.39
N MET A 43 -12.88 6.64 -11.39
CA MET A 43 -12.45 5.26 -11.19
C MET A 43 -11.00 5.19 -10.70
N MET A 44 -10.08 5.91 -11.32
CA MET A 44 -8.67 5.96 -10.91
C MET A 44 -8.49 6.55 -9.51
N PHE A 45 -9.27 7.56 -9.13
CA PHE A 45 -9.28 8.09 -7.76
C PHE A 45 -9.77 7.04 -6.75
N SER A 46 -10.81 6.30 -7.08
CA SER A 46 -11.35 5.23 -6.23
C SER A 46 -10.32 4.11 -6.01
N ILE A 47 -9.64 3.69 -7.09
CA ILE A 47 -8.53 2.72 -7.02
C ILE A 47 -7.42 3.27 -6.12
N THR A 48 -6.99 4.52 -6.35
CA THR A 48 -5.92 5.15 -5.58
C THR A 48 -6.25 5.24 -4.09
N LYS A 49 -7.50 5.53 -3.73
CA LYS A 49 -7.98 5.55 -2.35
C LYS A 49 -7.85 4.17 -1.69
N ASN A 50 -8.27 3.11 -2.38
CA ASN A 50 -8.14 1.73 -1.88
C ASN A 50 -6.67 1.33 -1.74
N LYS A 51 -5.84 1.65 -2.74
CA LYS A 51 -4.39 1.36 -2.69
C LYS A 51 -3.70 2.07 -1.53
N ARG A 52 -4.08 3.33 -1.24
CA ARG A 52 -3.57 4.06 -0.07
C ARG A 52 -3.99 3.42 1.26
N HIS A 53 -5.22 2.93 1.35
CA HIS A 53 -5.69 2.18 2.51
C HIS A 53 -4.85 0.90 2.72
N ASN A 54 -4.63 0.12 1.67
CA ASN A 54 -3.80 -1.08 1.72
C ASN A 54 -2.36 -0.79 2.15
N ALA A 55 -1.74 0.25 1.57
CA ALA A 55 -0.38 0.67 1.93
C ALA A 55 -0.29 1.08 3.42
N ASN A 56 -1.30 1.77 3.94
CA ASN A 56 -1.36 2.14 5.35
C ASN A 56 -1.49 0.91 6.27
N MET A 57 -2.32 -0.07 5.88
CA MET A 57 -2.42 -1.33 6.63
C MET A 57 -1.07 -2.06 6.66
N ILE A 58 -0.40 -2.20 5.51
CA ILE A 58 0.91 -2.85 5.44
C ILE A 58 1.95 -2.13 6.30
N LYS A 59 1.95 -0.78 6.29
CA LYS A 59 2.81 0.02 7.16
C LYS A 59 2.52 -0.21 8.65
N GLN A 60 1.26 -0.34 9.02
CA GLN A 60 0.86 -0.63 10.41
C GLN A 60 1.34 -2.02 10.84
N GLU A 61 1.17 -3.04 9.99
CA GLU A 61 1.66 -4.39 10.27
C GLU A 61 3.19 -4.44 10.39
N LEU A 62 3.90 -3.75 9.48
CA LEU A 62 5.36 -3.62 9.55
C LEU A 62 5.80 -2.87 10.82
N GLY A 63 5.16 -1.75 11.15
CA GLY A 63 5.48 -0.95 12.34
C GLY A 63 5.23 -1.73 13.64
N ASN A 64 4.08 -2.39 13.77
CA ASN A 64 3.76 -3.26 14.92
C ASN A 64 4.81 -4.36 15.11
N SER A 65 5.33 -4.91 14.02
CA SER A 65 6.38 -5.92 14.08
C SER A 65 7.75 -5.33 14.45
N GLU A 66 8.03 -4.07 14.16
CA GLU A 66 9.31 -3.40 14.45
C GLU A 66 9.44 -3.05 15.94
N PHE A 67 8.34 -2.70 16.61
CA PHE A 67 8.29 -2.46 18.06
C PHE A 67 8.44 -3.72 18.93
N LEU A 68 8.28 -4.91 18.36
CA LEU A 68 8.47 -6.19 19.07
C LEU A 68 9.94 -6.64 19.14
N TYR A 69 10.87 -5.87 18.57
CA TYR A 69 12.32 -6.17 18.55
C TYR A 69 13.17 -5.13 19.31
N GLN A 70 12.54 -4.20 20.03
CA GLN A 70 13.22 -3.32 21.00
C GLN A 70 13.00 -3.85 22.42
#